data_AF-A0A1Y1L479-F1
#
_entry.id   AF-A0A1Y1L479-F1
#
_cell.length_a   1.000
_cell.length_b   1.000
_cell.length_c   1.000
_cell.angle_alpha   90.00
_cell.angle_beta   90.00
_cell.angle_gamma   90.00
#
_symmetry.space_group_name_H-M   'P 1'
#
loop_
_entity.id
_entity.type
_entity.pdbx_description
1 polymer ?
#
loop_
_entity_poly.entity_id
_entity_poly.type
_entity_poly.pdbx_seq_one_letter_code
_entity_poly.pdbx_strand_id
1 'polypeptide(L)'
;AAFAPRASSVNVVLGSKVEPWLTQTLKRVNKVKRPLNSVPQHQRCLTETLSSPNAIWTLASLMLSKLPEAEMPKEPLEELFSYQLVHVEAYIVHVDMVLRNEVAYKLTTDTIDALVEYHEKIHCADAMASTYDWSEKEQQCKKLHQDFVQAINKFVYRTHVSALEGLEEEGAGELLCGKSEEVRN
;
A
#
# COMPACT_ATOMS: atom_id res chain seq x y z
N ALA A 1 -8.80 -15.95 0.51
CA ALA A 1 -9.04 -15.89 1.97
C ALA A 1 -8.63 -14.50 2.46
N ALA A 2 -9.48 -13.84 3.26
CA ALA A 2 -9.33 -12.43 3.65
C ALA A 2 -8.13 -12.14 4.58
N PHE A 3 -7.51 -13.18 5.15
CA PHE A 3 -6.34 -13.08 6.02
C PHE A 3 -5.25 -14.05 5.58
N ALA A 4 -5.02 -14.17 4.27
CA ALA A 4 -3.91 -14.99 3.79
C ALA A 4 -2.60 -14.35 4.26
N PRO A 5 -1.78 -15.06 5.06
CA PRO A 5 -0.50 -14.55 5.53
C PRO A 5 0.38 -14.19 4.34
N ARG A 6 1.27 -13.20 4.53
CA ARG A 6 2.25 -12.81 3.52
C ARG A 6 2.97 -14.07 3.04
N ALA A 7 2.96 -14.31 1.73
CA ALA A 7 3.65 -15.43 1.15
C ALA A 7 5.15 -15.32 1.46
N SER A 8 5.79 -16.45 1.78
CA SER A 8 7.22 -16.50 2.10
C SER A 8 8.12 -16.21 0.90
N SER A 9 7.56 -16.19 -0.31
CA SER A 9 8.27 -15.85 -1.54
C SER A 9 7.37 -15.01 -2.45
N VAL A 10 7.95 -13.97 -3.04
CA VAL A 10 7.33 -13.15 -4.09
C VAL A 10 7.48 -13.84 -5.44
N ASN A 11 6.43 -13.82 -6.27
CA ASN A 11 6.53 -14.34 -7.63
C ASN A 11 7.08 -13.27 -8.57
N VAL A 12 8.32 -13.44 -9.03
CA VAL A 12 9.01 -12.56 -9.96
C VAL A 12 9.19 -13.25 -11.31
N VAL A 13 8.65 -12.64 -12.36
CA VAL A 13 8.76 -13.10 -13.74
C VAL A 13 9.50 -12.03 -14.54
N LEU A 14 10.71 -12.36 -15.00
CA LEU A 14 11.53 -11.47 -15.85
C LEU A 14 11.46 -11.90 -17.31
N GLY A 15 11.62 -10.94 -18.22
CA GLY A 15 11.76 -11.19 -19.65
C GLY A 15 13.10 -11.83 -20.03
N SER A 16 13.27 -12.13 -21.32
CA SER A 16 14.49 -12.74 -21.87
C SER A 16 15.72 -11.83 -21.81
N LYS A 17 15.51 -10.53 -21.60
CA LYS A 17 16.55 -9.52 -21.37
C LYS A 17 16.23 -8.75 -20.10
N VAL A 18 17.29 -8.34 -19.40
CA VAL A 18 17.17 -7.50 -18.20
C VAL A 18 17.39 -6.05 -18.59
N GLU A 19 16.48 -5.18 -18.16
CA GLU A 19 16.61 -3.74 -18.33
C GLU A 19 17.79 -3.19 -17.51
N PRO A 20 18.60 -2.25 -18.06
CA PRO A 20 19.76 -1.70 -17.36
C PRO A 20 19.44 -1.06 -16.01
N TRP A 21 18.30 -0.36 -15.90
CA TRP A 21 17.85 0.28 -14.67
C TRP A 21 17.68 -0.74 -13.54
N LEU A 22 17.12 -1.93 -13.83
CA LEU A 22 16.91 -2.97 -12.82
C LEU A 22 18.24 -3.48 -12.26
N THR A 23 19.25 -3.60 -13.12
CA THR A 23 20.60 -3.99 -12.72
C THR A 23 21.21 -2.94 -11.78
N GLN A 24 21.04 -1.65 -12.11
CA GLN A 24 21.54 -0.53 -11.30
C GLN A 24 20.85 -0.49 -9.93
N THR A 25 19.52 -0.59 -9.91
CA THR A 25 18.72 -0.65 -8.67
C THR A 25 19.17 -1.81 -7.79
N LEU A 26 19.26 -3.04 -8.32
CA LEU A 26 19.69 -4.19 -7.53
C LEU A 26 21.11 -4.04 -7.00
N LYS A 27 22.04 -3.47 -7.77
CA LYS A 27 23.42 -3.22 -7.31
C LYS A 27 23.48 -2.15 -6.21
N ARG A 28 22.57 -1.17 -6.25
CA ARG A 28 22.44 -0.11 -5.23
C ARG A 28 21.95 -0.68 -3.90
N VAL A 29 20.87 -1.46 -3.92
CA VAL A 29 20.18 -1.88 -2.68
C VAL A 29 20.77 -3.12 -2.02
N ASN A 30 21.51 -3.94 -2.76
CA ASN A 30 22.13 -5.14 -2.18
C ASN A 30 23.41 -4.80 -1.42
N LYS A 31 23.37 -5.03 -0.10
CA LYS A 31 24.55 -4.99 0.80
C LYS A 31 25.60 -6.02 0.37
N VAL A 32 25.18 -7.24 0.05
CA VAL A 32 26.07 -8.31 -0.43
C VAL A 32 26.22 -8.21 -1.94
N LYS A 33 27.45 -7.94 -2.39
CA LYS A 33 27.77 -7.90 -3.82
C LYS A 33 27.73 -9.32 -4.40
N ARG A 34 26.81 -9.55 -5.31
CA ARG A 34 26.62 -10.81 -6.04
C ARG A 34 26.65 -10.57 -7.56
N PRO A 35 27.06 -11.55 -8.37
CA PRO A 35 27.05 -11.41 -9.82
C PRO A 35 25.61 -11.28 -10.33
N LEU A 36 25.40 -10.29 -11.19
CA LEU A 36 24.14 -9.98 -11.86
C LEU A 36 24.39 -9.92 -13.37
N ASN A 37 24.71 -11.07 -13.95
CA ASN A 37 25.15 -11.21 -15.35
C ASN A 37 24.14 -11.96 -16.23
N SER A 38 23.09 -12.53 -15.63
CA SER A 38 22.07 -13.32 -16.35
C SER A 38 20.68 -13.09 -15.77
N VAL A 39 19.63 -13.33 -16.57
CA VAL A 39 18.23 -13.20 -16.13
C VAL A 39 17.94 -14.01 -14.85
N PRO A 40 18.35 -15.30 -14.72
CA PRO A 40 18.08 -16.07 -13.50
C PRO A 40 18.72 -15.48 -12.24
N GLN A 41 19.90 -14.85 -12.36
CA GLN A 41 20.56 -14.18 -11.25
C GLN A 41 19.79 -12.94 -10.78
N HIS A 42 19.28 -12.13 -11.73
CA HIS A 42 18.45 -10.97 -11.40
C HIS A 42 17.12 -11.40 -10.78
N GLN A 43 16.46 -12.41 -11.35
CA GLN A 43 15.20 -12.93 -10.85
C GLN A 43 15.35 -13.45 -9.41
N ARG A 44 16.39 -14.25 -9.16
CA ARG A 44 16.70 -14.75 -7.80
C ARG A 44 17.00 -13.61 -6.84
N CYS A 45 17.83 -12.68 -7.25
CA CYS A 45 18.21 -11.54 -6.41
C CYS A 45 16.99 -10.69 -6.03
N LEU A 46 16.15 -10.33 -7.01
CA LEU A 46 14.94 -9.55 -6.77
C LEU A 46 13.94 -10.33 -5.92
N THR A 47 13.76 -11.62 -6.18
CA THR A 47 12.88 -12.49 -5.38
C THR A 47 13.32 -12.51 -3.92
N GLU A 48 14.59 -12.75 -3.65
CA GLU A 48 15.13 -12.78 -2.27
C GLU A 48 14.99 -11.42 -1.58
N THR A 49 15.28 -10.31 -2.29
CA THR A 49 15.12 -8.95 -1.75
C THR A 49 13.66 -8.65 -1.39
N LEU A 50 12.71 -8.94 -2.28
CA LEU A 50 11.29 -8.62 -2.06
C LEU A 50 10.58 -9.60 -1.11
N SER A 51 11.14 -10.80 -0.92
CA SER A 51 10.61 -11.79 0.02
C SER A 51 11.07 -11.55 1.46
N SER A 52 11.94 -10.58 1.68
CA SER A 52 12.34 -10.12 3.02
C SER A 52 11.11 -9.69 3.82
N PRO A 53 11.00 -10.05 5.11
CA PRO A 53 9.91 -9.55 5.96
C PRO A 53 9.93 -8.01 6.08
N ASN A 54 11.11 -7.40 5.95
CA ASN A 54 11.30 -5.95 6.00
C ASN A 54 11.00 -5.24 4.67
N ALA A 55 10.69 -5.97 3.60
CA ALA A 55 10.35 -5.39 2.31
C ALA A 55 8.93 -4.83 2.32
N ILE A 56 8.76 -3.71 3.02
CA ILE A 56 7.53 -2.93 3.16
C ILE A 56 7.68 -1.62 2.38
N TRP A 57 6.65 -1.29 1.64
CA TRP A 57 6.59 -0.14 0.76
C TRP A 57 5.57 0.86 1.27
N THR A 58 5.99 2.11 1.38
CA THR A 58 5.07 3.24 1.62
C THR A 58 4.48 3.66 0.28
N LEU A 59 3.21 3.33 0.06
CA LEU A 59 2.52 3.66 -1.19
C LEU A 59 2.00 5.10 -1.21
N ALA A 60 1.48 5.58 -0.08
CA ALA A 60 0.99 6.93 0.09
C ALA A 60 1.02 7.32 1.58
N SER A 61 0.87 8.62 1.86
CA SER A 61 0.65 9.13 3.22
C SER A 61 -0.64 9.93 3.24
N LEU A 62 -1.54 9.60 4.15
CA LEU A 62 -2.86 10.20 4.29
C LEU A 62 -2.89 11.08 5.54
N MET A 63 -3.31 12.33 5.39
CA MET A 63 -3.65 13.18 6.53
C MET A 63 -5.13 12.96 6.85
N LEU A 64 -5.41 12.31 7.96
CA LEU A 64 -6.76 11.91 8.38
C LEU A 64 -7.12 12.61 9.68
N SER A 65 -8.40 12.98 9.86
CA SER A 65 -8.87 13.50 11.14
C SER A 65 -8.87 12.39 12.20
N LYS A 66 -8.61 12.77 13.45
CA LYS A 66 -8.71 11.88 14.62
C LYS A 66 -10.11 11.84 15.20
N LEU A 67 -10.93 12.83 14.85
CA LEU A 67 -12.26 13.06 15.39
C LEU A 67 -13.27 13.28 14.24
N PRO A 68 -14.54 12.91 14.46
CA PRO A 68 -15.64 13.33 13.59
C PRO A 68 -15.77 14.85 13.54
N GLU A 69 -16.32 15.38 12.46
CA GLU A 69 -16.47 16.83 12.22
C GLU A 69 -17.23 17.54 13.35
N ALA A 70 -18.24 16.90 13.92
CA ALA A 70 -19.04 17.44 15.02
C ALA A 70 -18.24 17.63 16.33
N GLU A 71 -17.14 16.89 16.49
CA GLU A 71 -16.27 16.92 17.67
C GLU A 71 -14.99 17.74 17.43
N MET A 72 -14.80 18.28 16.23
CA MET A 72 -13.61 19.05 15.89
C MET A 72 -13.52 20.35 16.70
N PRO A 73 -12.33 20.67 17.26
CA PRO A 73 -12.11 21.95 17.91
C PRO A 73 -12.31 23.11 16.93
N LYS A 74 -12.85 24.22 17.44
CA LYS A 74 -13.02 25.46 16.66
C LYS A 74 -11.77 26.34 16.68
N GLU A 75 -10.89 26.13 17.65
CA GLU A 75 -9.64 26.86 17.76
C GLU A 75 -8.64 26.30 16.73
N PRO A 76 -8.13 27.11 15.78
CA PRO A 76 -7.35 26.62 14.64
C PRO A 76 -6.10 25.82 15.03
N LEU A 77 -5.46 26.15 16.15
CA LEU A 77 -4.28 25.44 16.64
C LEU A 77 -4.64 24.03 17.14
N GLU A 78 -5.75 23.89 17.84
CA GLU A 78 -6.24 22.59 18.34
C GLU A 78 -6.79 21.72 17.21
N GLU A 79 -7.43 22.35 16.22
CA GLU A 79 -7.90 21.71 14.99
C GLU A 79 -6.73 21.07 14.23
N LEU A 80 -5.61 21.78 14.06
CA LEU A 80 -4.40 21.26 13.43
C LEU A 80 -3.84 20.00 14.12
N PHE A 81 -3.90 19.95 15.46
CA PHE A 81 -3.46 18.78 16.22
C PHE A 81 -4.45 17.61 16.22
N SER A 82 -5.67 17.85 15.71
CA SER A 82 -6.72 16.84 15.55
C SER A 82 -6.58 16.03 14.27
N TYR A 83 -5.46 16.17 13.53
CA TYR A 83 -5.10 15.33 12.41
C TYR A 83 -3.96 14.35 12.76
N GLN A 84 -3.95 13.22 12.07
CA GLN A 84 -2.89 12.22 12.11
C GLN A 84 -2.43 11.88 10.70
N LEU A 85 -1.14 11.52 10.60
CA LEU A 85 -0.57 10.99 9.38
C LEU A 85 -0.62 9.46 9.43
N VAL A 86 -1.28 8.85 8.44
CA VAL A 86 -1.34 7.40 8.26
C VAL A 86 -0.56 7.04 6.99
N HIS A 87 0.49 6.23 7.15
CA HIS A 87 1.22 5.69 6.01
C HIS A 87 0.50 4.45 5.47
N VAL A 88 0.18 4.47 4.18
CA VAL A 88 -0.41 3.33 3.48
C VAL A 88 0.72 2.40 3.09
N GLU A 89 0.92 1.37 3.90
CA GLU A 89 2.01 0.42 3.75
C GLU A 89 1.53 -0.86 3.05
N ALA A 90 2.40 -1.40 2.21
CA ALA A 90 2.13 -2.60 1.43
C ALA A 90 3.39 -3.43 1.20
N TYR A 91 3.23 -4.68 0.78
CA TYR A 91 4.32 -5.50 0.28
C TYR A 91 4.04 -5.95 -1.14
N ILE A 92 5.11 -6.14 -1.90
CA ILE A 92 5.02 -6.66 -3.27
C ILE A 92 4.66 -8.14 -3.21
N VAL A 93 3.62 -8.54 -3.95
CA VAL A 93 3.19 -9.94 -4.07
C VAL A 93 3.55 -10.54 -5.42
N HIS A 94 3.68 -9.70 -6.45
CA HIS A 94 3.97 -10.15 -7.80
C HIS A 94 4.70 -9.08 -8.60
N VAL A 95 5.65 -9.52 -9.43
CA VAL A 95 6.32 -8.72 -10.45
C VAL A 95 6.23 -9.48 -11.76
N ASP A 96 5.68 -8.84 -12.79
CA ASP A 96 5.61 -9.38 -14.15
C ASP A 96 6.21 -8.38 -15.13
N MET A 97 7.37 -8.69 -15.68
CA MET A 97 8.06 -7.89 -16.71
C MET A 97 7.97 -8.55 -18.10
N VAL A 98 6.98 -9.42 -18.31
CA VAL A 98 6.79 -10.16 -19.57
C VAL A 98 5.46 -9.81 -20.22
N LEU A 99 4.35 -10.01 -19.52
CA LEU A 99 3.03 -9.84 -20.11
C LEU A 99 2.51 -8.42 -19.88
N ARG A 100 2.58 -7.94 -18.62
CA ARG A 100 1.92 -6.69 -18.21
C ARG A 100 2.87 -5.57 -17.82
N ASN A 101 4.15 -5.86 -17.60
CA ASN A 101 5.12 -4.89 -17.06
C ASN A 101 4.59 -4.22 -15.78
N GLU A 102 4.02 -5.02 -14.87
CA GLU A 102 3.39 -4.54 -13.63
C GLU A 102 4.02 -5.12 -12.36
N VAL A 103 3.88 -4.37 -11.28
CA VAL A 103 4.16 -4.77 -9.90
C VAL A 103 2.85 -4.67 -9.14
N ALA A 104 2.52 -5.72 -8.41
CA ALA A 104 1.32 -5.78 -7.58
C ALA A 104 1.69 -5.69 -6.10
N TYR A 105 1.00 -4.80 -5.39
CA TYR A 105 1.17 -4.51 -3.99
C TYR A 105 -0.09 -4.92 -3.22
N LYS A 106 0.11 -5.57 -2.08
CA LYS A 106 -0.96 -5.88 -1.14
C LYS A 106 -0.71 -5.15 0.17
N LEU A 107 -1.75 -4.51 0.70
CA LEU A 107 -1.66 -3.76 1.94
C LEU A 107 -1.21 -4.64 3.12
N THR A 108 -0.49 -4.04 4.06
CA THR A 108 -0.19 -4.66 5.35
C THR A 108 -1.47 -4.79 6.17
N THR A 109 -1.49 -5.73 7.12
CA THR A 109 -2.60 -5.86 8.07
C THR A 109 -2.76 -4.59 8.88
N ASP A 110 -1.66 -3.98 9.33
CA ASP A 110 -1.67 -2.73 10.10
C ASP A 110 -2.32 -1.58 9.31
N THR A 111 -2.02 -1.45 8.02
CA THR A 111 -2.68 -0.45 7.15
C THR A 111 -4.16 -0.75 6.97
N ILE A 112 -4.53 -2.02 6.75
CA ILE A 112 -5.93 -2.42 6.63
C ILE A 112 -6.69 -2.08 7.92
N ASP A 113 -6.15 -2.44 9.08
CA ASP A 113 -6.78 -2.22 10.38
C ASP A 113 -6.94 -0.73 10.66
N ALA A 114 -5.91 0.08 10.40
CA ALA A 114 -5.97 1.53 10.57
C ALA A 114 -7.05 2.18 9.68
N LEU A 115 -7.17 1.75 8.42
CA LEU A 115 -8.18 2.27 7.49
C LEU A 115 -9.59 1.80 7.85
N VAL A 116 -9.75 0.55 8.32
CA VAL A 116 -11.03 0.02 8.82
C VAL A 116 -11.49 0.78 10.04
N GLU A 117 -10.59 1.00 11.02
CA GLU A 117 -10.90 1.74 12.23
C GLU A 117 -11.29 3.19 11.92
N TYR A 118 -10.52 3.87 11.06
CA TYR A 118 -10.85 5.23 10.63
C TYR A 118 -12.22 5.29 9.93
N HIS A 119 -12.48 4.33 9.04
CA HIS A 119 -13.75 4.29 8.32
C HIS A 119 -14.93 4.09 9.29
N GLU A 120 -14.81 3.21 10.26
CA GLU A 120 -15.87 2.92 11.23
C GLU A 120 -16.15 4.10 12.17
N LYS A 121 -15.09 4.68 12.75
CA LYS A 121 -15.23 5.65 13.83
C LYS A 121 -15.46 7.07 13.34
N ILE A 122 -14.87 7.43 12.20
CA ILE A 122 -14.84 8.82 11.72
C ILE A 122 -15.72 8.96 10.47
N HIS A 123 -15.36 8.28 9.38
CA HIS A 123 -16.09 8.42 8.11
C HIS A 123 -17.57 8.04 8.22
N CYS A 124 -17.88 6.92 8.89
CA CYS A 124 -19.26 6.49 9.13
C CYS A 124 -20.01 7.47 10.03
N ALA A 125 -19.37 8.03 11.07
CA ALA A 125 -19.98 9.02 11.95
C ALA A 125 -20.33 10.31 11.20
N ASP A 126 -19.40 10.83 10.39
CA ASP A 126 -19.61 12.03 9.57
C ASP A 126 -20.66 11.80 8.47
N ALA A 127 -20.64 10.64 7.81
CA ALA A 127 -21.64 10.27 6.81
C ALA A 127 -23.06 10.15 7.43
N MET A 128 -23.16 9.67 8.67
CA MET A 128 -24.42 9.67 9.40
C MET A 128 -24.82 11.08 9.81
N ALA A 129 -23.91 11.93 10.31
CA ALA A 129 -24.26 13.28 10.73
C ALA A 129 -24.71 14.18 9.55
N SER A 130 -24.13 14.00 8.38
CA SER A 130 -24.41 14.81 7.17
C SER A 130 -25.72 14.43 6.44
N THR A 131 -26.34 13.30 6.78
CA THR A 131 -27.59 12.83 6.15
C THR A 131 -28.79 13.01 7.10
N TYR A 132 -29.99 13.25 6.56
CA TYR A 132 -31.20 13.35 7.39
C TYR A 132 -31.46 12.04 8.14
N ASP A 133 -32.19 12.09 9.26
CA ASP A 133 -32.48 10.89 10.06
C ASP A 133 -33.64 10.09 9.46
N TRP A 134 -33.46 8.78 9.27
CA TRP A 134 -34.45 7.88 8.71
C TRP A 134 -34.21 6.43 9.15
N SER A 135 -35.25 5.60 9.09
CA SER A 135 -35.32 4.34 9.84
C SER A 135 -34.24 3.30 9.51
N GLU A 136 -33.69 3.26 8.28
CA GLU A 136 -32.69 2.25 7.89
C GLU A 136 -31.27 2.82 7.80
N LYS A 137 -31.08 4.09 8.19
CA LYS A 137 -29.79 4.79 8.12
C LYS A 137 -28.66 4.04 8.82
N GLU A 138 -28.89 3.57 10.03
CA GLU A 138 -27.90 2.81 10.80
C GLU A 138 -27.56 1.47 10.11
N GLN A 139 -28.56 0.79 9.54
CA GLN A 139 -28.36 -0.46 8.82
C GLN A 139 -27.57 -0.24 7.53
N GLN A 140 -27.86 0.84 6.80
CA GLN A 140 -27.10 1.21 5.60
C GLN A 140 -25.65 1.57 5.94
N CYS A 141 -25.41 2.29 7.03
CA CYS A 141 -24.06 2.63 7.49
C CYS A 141 -23.24 1.37 7.83
N LYS A 142 -23.84 0.41 8.56
CA LYS A 142 -23.23 -0.90 8.85
C LYS A 142 -22.89 -1.67 7.59
N LYS A 143 -23.80 -1.69 6.61
CA LYS A 143 -23.57 -2.34 5.31
C LYS A 143 -22.41 -1.69 4.56
N LEU A 144 -22.39 -0.36 4.49
CA LEU A 144 -21.33 0.40 3.83
C LEU A 144 -19.95 0.12 4.45
N HIS A 145 -19.88 0.05 5.78
CA HIS A 145 -18.64 -0.35 6.46
C HIS A 145 -18.23 -1.80 6.17
N GLN A 146 -19.17 -2.74 6.17
CA GLN A 146 -18.87 -4.14 5.81
C GLN A 146 -18.36 -4.27 4.36
N ASP A 147 -18.97 -3.54 3.42
CA ASP A 147 -18.54 -3.49 2.03
C ASP A 147 -17.12 -2.89 1.91
N PHE A 148 -16.84 -1.82 2.67
CA PHE A 148 -15.49 -1.24 2.76
C PHE A 148 -14.46 -2.23 3.29
N VAL A 149 -14.75 -2.91 4.41
CA VAL A 149 -13.85 -3.94 4.99
C VAL A 149 -13.55 -5.03 3.96
N GLN A 150 -14.56 -5.48 3.19
CA GLN A 150 -14.33 -6.48 2.15
C GLN A 150 -13.49 -5.95 0.98
N ALA A 151 -13.72 -4.70 0.57
CA ALA A 151 -12.99 -4.07 -0.53
C ALA A 151 -11.52 -3.86 -0.17
N ILE A 152 -11.22 -3.28 1.00
CA ILE A 152 -9.85 -2.97 1.43
C ILE A 152 -9.03 -4.25 1.63
N ASN A 153 -9.65 -5.33 2.14
CA ASN A 153 -8.99 -6.63 2.28
C ASN A 153 -8.63 -7.30 0.94
N LYS A 154 -9.39 -6.99 -0.12
CA LYS A 154 -9.15 -7.51 -1.49
C LYS A 154 -8.36 -6.53 -2.34
N PHE A 155 -8.05 -5.34 -1.82
CA PHE A 155 -7.37 -4.30 -2.56
C PHE A 155 -5.96 -4.74 -2.93
N VAL A 156 -5.65 -4.61 -4.22
CA VAL A 156 -4.32 -4.87 -4.77
C VAL A 156 -4.00 -3.73 -5.71
N TYR A 157 -3.06 -2.88 -5.31
CA TYR A 157 -2.58 -1.80 -6.15
C TYR A 157 -1.61 -2.37 -7.18
N ARG A 158 -1.78 -1.99 -8.45
CA ARG A 158 -0.92 -2.42 -9.55
C ARG A 158 -0.41 -1.18 -10.28
N THR A 159 0.89 -1.14 -10.53
CA THR A 159 1.52 -0.07 -11.29
C THR A 159 2.65 -0.62 -12.14
N HIS A 160 3.14 0.19 -13.07
CA HIS A 160 4.23 -0.19 -13.96
C HIS A 160 5.50 -0.54 -13.17
N VAL A 161 6.27 -1.50 -13.69
CA VAL A 161 7.52 -2.04 -13.08
C VAL A 161 8.60 -1.00 -12.81
N SER A 162 8.54 0.17 -13.46
CA SER A 162 9.39 1.32 -13.11
C SER A 162 9.22 1.78 -11.66
N ALA A 163 8.12 1.41 -10.98
CA ALA A 163 8.00 1.65 -9.54
C ALA A 163 9.16 1.03 -8.72
N LEU A 164 9.77 -0.06 -9.20
CA LEU A 164 10.92 -0.68 -8.55
C LEU A 164 12.18 0.19 -8.54
N GLU A 165 12.22 1.32 -9.27
CA GLU A 165 13.30 2.30 -9.14
C GLU A 165 13.35 2.94 -7.73
N GLY A 166 12.20 2.98 -7.04
CA GLY A 166 12.08 3.39 -5.63
C GLY A 166 12.51 2.32 -4.62
N LEU A 167 13.00 1.16 -5.05
CA LEU A 167 13.46 0.10 -4.17
C LEU A 167 14.70 0.56 -3.38
N GLU A 168 14.67 0.35 -2.07
CA GLU A 168 15.75 0.64 -1.13
C GLU A 168 16.32 -0.64 -0.50
N GLU A 169 17.24 -0.46 0.45
CA GLU A 169 17.83 -1.56 1.19
C GLU A 169 16.76 -2.43 1.87
N GLU A 170 17.07 -3.72 2.05
CA GLU A 170 16.18 -4.70 2.69
C GLU A 170 14.84 -4.95 1.97
N GLY A 171 14.69 -4.37 0.77
CA GLY A 171 13.53 -4.52 -0.10
C GLY A 171 12.40 -3.54 0.18
N ALA A 172 12.61 -2.59 1.11
CA ALA A 172 11.69 -1.50 1.36
C ALA A 172 11.66 -0.53 0.16
N GLY A 173 10.75 0.43 0.17
CA GLY A 173 10.73 1.46 -0.86
C GLY A 173 9.53 2.38 -0.79
N GLU A 174 9.49 3.33 -1.71
CA GLU A 174 8.37 4.26 -1.87
C GLU A 174 8.02 4.42 -3.35
N LEU A 175 6.76 4.80 -3.60
CA LEU A 175 6.32 5.11 -4.95
C LEU A 175 6.83 6.49 -5.38
N LEU A 176 7.57 6.52 -6.49
CA LEU A 176 8.11 7.75 -7.07
C LEU A 176 7.17 8.35 -8.13
N CYS A 177 7.49 9.58 -8.57
CA CYS A 177 6.89 10.24 -9.72
C CYS A 177 5.37 10.47 -9.61
N GLY A 178 4.87 10.79 -8.42
CA GLY A 178 3.45 11.11 -8.20
C GLY A 178 2.51 9.92 -8.14
N LYS A 179 3.01 8.69 -8.28
CA LYS A 179 2.20 7.46 -8.15
C LYS A 179 1.53 7.32 -6.78
N SER A 180 2.05 7.99 -5.74
CA SER A 180 1.41 8.06 -4.43
C SER A 180 0.05 8.76 -4.47
N GLU A 181 -0.12 9.75 -5.35
CA GLU A 181 -1.39 10.46 -5.53
C GLU A 181 -2.46 9.56 -6.16
N GLU A 182 -2.04 8.64 -7.05
CA GLU A 182 -2.94 7.63 -7.63
C GLU A 182 -3.41 6.61 -6.59
N VAL A 183 -2.58 6.30 -5.59
CA VAL A 183 -2.96 5.38 -4.51
C VAL A 183 -3.94 6.03 -3.54
N ARG A 184 -3.86 7.36 -3.38
CA ARG A 184 -4.76 8.10 -2.50
C ARG A 184 -6.19 8.21 -3.03
N ASN A 185 -6.35 8.30 -4.36
CA ASN A 185 -7.64 8.55 -5.02
C ASN A 185 -8.41 7.26 -5.32
#